data_AF-A0A2I0PEM2-F1
#
_entry.id   AF-A0A2I0PEM2-F1
#
_cell.length_a   1.000
_cell.length_b   1.000
_cell.length_c   1.000
_cell.angle_alpha   90.00
_cell.angle_beta   90.00
_cell.angle_gamma   90.00
#
_symmetry.space_group_name_H-M   'P 1'
#
loop_
_entity.id
_entity.type
_entity.pdbx_description
1 polymer ?
#
loop_
_entity_poly.entity_id
_entity_poly.type
_entity_poly.pdbx_seq_one_letter_code
_entity_poly.pdbx_strand_id
1 'polypeptide(L)'
;MDETILIVDDSPYIVDGLVALLKRKGFKPIASHGGDEALSLLKTTAPDLILLDIMMEPMDGWETLEKIKANPQINGIPVLMFSAKKISPEEAQEHSLNIEDFVSKPVNPAQLLDTINRVFERRRDVSLEAVIAKDAGLEPALVEEYSRLRKSIEVDASLLAVLKRSSAINRPGSEVPAEDLEAISRLEEKIQADELRLKEINGRISRGT
;
A
#
# COMPACT_ATOMS: atom_id res chain seq x y z
N MET A 1 -2.03 4.25 -20.69
CA MET A 1 -1.24 3.82 -19.52
C MET A 1 -0.22 2.86 -20.05
N ASP A 2 1.03 3.03 -19.64
CA ASP A 2 2.14 2.16 -20.04
C ASP A 2 2.77 1.48 -18.81
N GLU A 3 2.17 1.72 -17.64
CA GLU A 3 2.60 1.22 -16.35
C GLU A 3 2.53 -0.32 -16.30
N THR A 4 3.63 -0.89 -15.84
CA THR A 4 3.85 -2.33 -15.69
C THR A 4 3.46 -2.75 -14.27
N ILE A 5 2.60 -3.74 -14.15
CA ILE A 5 2.13 -4.24 -12.85
C ILE A 5 2.54 -5.70 -12.71
N LEU A 6 3.36 -6.02 -11.72
CA LEU A 6 3.67 -7.40 -11.36
C LEU A 6 2.57 -7.94 -10.45
N ILE A 7 1.91 -9.02 -10.86
CA ILE A 7 0.91 -9.75 -10.08
C ILE A 7 1.63 -10.95 -9.45
N VAL A 8 1.53 -11.09 -8.13
CA VAL A 8 2.13 -12.18 -7.37
C VAL A 8 1.05 -12.86 -6.54
N ASP A 9 0.63 -14.04 -6.98
CA ASP A 9 -0.43 -14.83 -6.35
C ASP A 9 -0.25 -16.30 -6.77
N ASP A 10 -0.30 -17.24 -5.83
CA ASP A 10 -0.09 -18.66 -6.13
C ASP A 10 -1.31 -19.34 -6.79
N SER A 11 -2.45 -18.64 -6.87
CA SER A 11 -3.65 -19.09 -7.56
C SER A 11 -3.65 -18.65 -9.03
N PRO A 12 -3.50 -19.58 -9.99
CA PRO A 12 -3.51 -19.24 -11.42
C PRO A 12 -4.81 -18.56 -11.86
N TYR A 13 -5.94 -18.92 -11.22
CA TYR A 13 -7.24 -18.31 -11.50
C TYR A 13 -7.28 -16.82 -11.15
N ILE A 14 -6.67 -16.42 -10.03
CA ILE A 14 -6.58 -15.01 -9.64
C ILE A 14 -5.63 -14.27 -10.57
N VAL A 15 -4.45 -14.85 -10.83
CA VAL A 15 -3.45 -14.28 -11.76
C VAL A 15 -4.08 -14.02 -13.13
N ASP A 16 -4.71 -15.02 -13.75
CA ASP A 16 -5.33 -14.90 -15.08
C ASP A 16 -6.44 -13.85 -15.10
N GLY A 17 -7.28 -13.82 -14.06
CA GLY A 17 -8.35 -12.82 -13.91
C GLY A 17 -7.80 -11.40 -13.84
N LEU A 18 -6.74 -11.18 -13.05
CA LEU A 18 -6.07 -9.89 -12.92
C LEU A 18 -5.34 -9.49 -14.20
N VAL A 19 -4.61 -10.41 -14.85
CA VAL A 19 -3.96 -10.16 -16.14
C VAL A 19 -4.99 -9.69 -17.17
N ALA A 20 -6.12 -10.39 -17.28
CA ALA A 20 -7.18 -10.02 -18.21
C ALA A 20 -7.80 -8.66 -17.87
N LEU A 21 -8.05 -8.39 -16.58
CA LEU A 21 -8.57 -7.11 -16.11
C LEU A 21 -7.64 -5.94 -16.43
N LEU A 22 -6.36 -6.06 -16.06
CA LEU A 22 -5.37 -5.01 -16.19
C LEU A 22 -5.04 -4.72 -17.66
N LYS A 23 -4.91 -5.76 -18.51
CA LYS A 23 -4.75 -5.57 -19.96
C LYS A 23 -5.91 -4.79 -20.57
N ARG A 24 -7.17 -5.09 -20.21
CA ARG A 24 -8.34 -4.35 -20.71
C ARG A 24 -8.35 -2.88 -20.29
N LYS A 25 -7.66 -2.53 -19.22
CA LYS A 25 -7.51 -1.15 -18.73
C LYS A 25 -6.24 -0.47 -19.23
N GLY A 26 -5.48 -1.13 -20.09
CA GLY A 26 -4.29 -0.57 -20.74
C GLY A 26 -3.01 -0.71 -19.93
N PHE A 27 -3.00 -1.42 -18.81
CA PHE A 27 -1.76 -1.72 -18.08
C PHE A 27 -0.99 -2.86 -18.76
N LYS A 28 0.29 -3.01 -18.40
CA LYS A 28 1.15 -4.12 -18.82
C LYS A 28 1.35 -5.10 -17.64
N PRO A 29 0.46 -6.08 -17.45
CA PRO A 29 0.63 -7.00 -16.34
C PRO A 29 1.71 -8.05 -16.64
N ILE A 30 2.47 -8.38 -15.61
CA ILE A 30 3.41 -9.49 -15.54
C ILE A 30 2.89 -10.45 -14.48
N ALA A 31 2.90 -11.74 -14.78
CA ALA A 31 2.42 -12.78 -13.87
C ALA A 31 3.59 -13.40 -13.11
N SER A 32 3.34 -13.74 -11.85
CA SER A 32 4.18 -14.55 -10.98
C SER A 32 3.29 -15.38 -10.06
N HIS A 33 3.62 -16.65 -9.87
CA HIS A 33 2.82 -17.62 -9.14
C HIS A 33 3.35 -17.91 -7.73
N GLY A 34 4.09 -16.95 -7.16
CA GLY A 34 4.69 -17.05 -5.84
C GLY A 34 5.84 -16.08 -5.62
N GLY A 35 6.33 -16.03 -4.38
CA GLY A 35 7.39 -15.12 -3.94
C GLY A 35 8.74 -15.34 -4.63
N ASP A 36 9.18 -16.60 -4.76
CA ASP A 36 10.49 -16.93 -5.39
C ASP A 36 10.54 -16.53 -6.87
N GLU A 37 9.46 -16.78 -7.61
CA GLU A 37 9.32 -16.37 -9.00
C GLU A 37 9.33 -14.84 -9.10
N ALA A 38 8.60 -14.14 -8.21
CA ALA A 38 8.53 -12.68 -8.20
C ALA A 38 9.91 -12.06 -7.96
N LEU A 39 10.63 -12.54 -6.93
CA LEU A 39 11.98 -12.08 -6.62
C LEU A 39 12.97 -12.36 -7.77
N SER A 40 12.76 -13.43 -8.54
CA SER A 40 13.56 -13.74 -9.72
C SER A 40 13.26 -12.79 -10.89
N LEU A 41 11.98 -12.49 -11.14
CA LEU A 41 11.55 -11.53 -12.16
C LEU A 41 12.07 -10.12 -11.85
N LEU A 42 12.04 -9.71 -10.59
CA LEU A 42 12.51 -8.39 -10.13
C LEU A 42 14.02 -8.16 -10.32
N LYS A 43 14.81 -9.21 -10.61
CA LYS A 43 16.24 -9.05 -10.98
C LYS A 43 16.42 -8.49 -12.39
N THR A 44 15.43 -8.66 -13.25
CA THR A 44 15.51 -8.29 -14.68
C THR A 44 14.40 -7.35 -15.11
N THR A 45 13.47 -7.06 -14.20
CA THR A 45 12.27 -6.28 -14.48
C THR A 45 12.05 -5.27 -13.37
N ALA A 46 11.69 -4.04 -13.73
CA ALA A 46 11.32 -2.98 -12.80
C ALA A 46 9.85 -2.61 -13.03
N PRO A 47 8.90 -3.34 -12.44
CA PRO A 47 7.48 -2.96 -12.52
C PRO A 47 7.23 -1.64 -11.78
N ASP A 48 6.20 -0.91 -12.23
CA ASP A 48 5.75 0.32 -11.60
C ASP A 48 4.91 0.06 -10.34
N LEU A 49 4.38 -1.15 -10.18
CA LEU A 49 3.61 -1.61 -9.01
C LEU A 49 3.68 -3.13 -8.87
N ILE A 50 3.72 -3.62 -7.63
CA ILE A 50 3.52 -5.03 -7.29
C ILE A 50 2.16 -5.19 -6.61
N LEU A 51 1.31 -6.07 -7.14
CA LEU A 51 0.12 -6.60 -6.47
C LEU A 51 0.52 -7.92 -5.81
N LEU A 52 0.53 -7.96 -4.48
CA LEU A 52 1.08 -9.08 -3.71
C LEU A 52 0.01 -9.74 -2.83
N ASP A 53 -0.27 -11.02 -3.06
CA ASP A 53 -1.03 -11.83 -2.13
C ASP A 53 -0.19 -12.23 -0.90
N ILE A 54 -0.84 -12.45 0.24
CA ILE A 54 -0.17 -12.92 1.47
C ILE A 54 -0.20 -14.44 1.58
N MET A 55 -1.30 -15.08 1.20
CA MET A 55 -1.52 -16.51 1.44
C MET A 55 -0.92 -17.34 0.31
N MET A 56 0.41 -17.38 0.27
CA MET A 56 1.17 -18.14 -0.71
C MET A 56 2.11 -19.13 -0.02
N GLU A 57 2.39 -20.24 -0.69
CA GLU A 57 3.41 -21.22 -0.27
C GLU A 57 4.45 -21.47 -1.39
N PRO A 58 5.70 -21.86 -1.05
CA PRO A 58 6.23 -22.04 0.30
C PRO A 58 6.62 -20.72 0.99
N MET A 59 6.70 -19.63 0.23
CA MET A 59 7.02 -18.29 0.73
C MET A 59 5.77 -17.42 0.73
N ASP A 60 5.41 -16.89 1.89
CA ASP A 60 4.24 -16.02 2.03
C ASP A 60 4.52 -14.59 1.54
N GLY A 61 3.46 -13.78 1.44
CA GLY A 61 3.59 -12.40 0.95
C GLY A 61 4.30 -11.46 1.91
N TRP A 62 4.31 -11.73 3.21
CA TRP A 62 5.06 -10.90 4.17
C TRP A 62 6.56 -11.14 4.04
N GLU A 63 7.00 -12.41 3.98
CA GLU A 63 8.38 -12.78 3.71
C GLU A 63 8.84 -12.23 2.33
N THR A 64 7.96 -12.30 1.33
CA THR A 64 8.23 -11.72 0.01
C THR A 64 8.43 -10.21 0.08
N LEU A 65 7.56 -9.48 0.80
CA LEU A 65 7.65 -8.04 1.00
C LEU A 65 8.96 -7.66 1.70
N GLU A 66 9.32 -8.36 2.77
CA GLU A 66 10.57 -8.12 3.51
C GLU A 66 11.80 -8.26 2.60
N LYS A 67 11.85 -9.32 1.79
CA LYS A 67 12.95 -9.52 0.82
C LYS A 67 13.01 -8.42 -0.24
N ILE A 68 11.87 -7.93 -0.71
CA ILE A 68 11.82 -6.78 -1.63
C ILE A 68 12.39 -5.53 -0.93
N LYS A 69 11.94 -5.23 0.30
CA LYS A 69 12.33 -4.01 1.02
C LYS A 69 13.77 -4.04 1.52
N ALA A 70 14.31 -5.21 1.81
CA ALA A 70 15.70 -5.40 2.19
C ALA A 70 16.69 -5.22 1.02
N ASN A 71 16.23 -5.30 -0.24
CA ASN A 71 17.09 -5.19 -1.41
C ASN A 71 17.12 -3.75 -1.98
N PRO A 72 18.27 -3.04 -1.92
CA PRO A 72 18.37 -1.65 -2.37
C PRO A 72 18.02 -1.40 -3.85
N GLN A 73 18.07 -2.42 -4.69
CA GLN A 73 17.77 -2.28 -6.12
C GLN A 73 16.26 -2.27 -6.41
N ILE A 74 15.45 -2.84 -5.51
CA ILE A 74 14.01 -3.07 -5.75
C ILE A 74 13.13 -2.55 -4.61
N ASN A 75 13.71 -2.08 -3.50
CA ASN A 75 12.95 -1.62 -2.33
C ASN A 75 12.05 -0.40 -2.61
N GLY A 76 12.40 0.42 -3.61
CA GLY A 76 11.62 1.58 -4.05
C GLY A 76 10.36 1.25 -4.85
N ILE A 77 10.21 -0.01 -5.27
CA ILE A 77 9.02 -0.47 -5.99
C ILE A 77 7.82 -0.48 -5.03
N PRO A 78 6.69 0.16 -5.40
CA PRO A 78 5.52 0.17 -4.55
C PRO A 78 4.87 -1.22 -4.49
N VAL A 79 4.41 -1.61 -3.30
CA VAL A 79 3.73 -2.89 -3.07
C VAL A 79 2.33 -2.61 -2.55
N LEU A 80 1.33 -3.08 -3.28
CA LEU A 80 -0.07 -3.07 -2.91
C LEU A 80 -0.48 -4.48 -2.48
N MET A 81 -0.82 -4.63 -1.21
CA MET A 81 -1.26 -5.93 -0.71
C MET A 81 -2.66 -6.23 -1.23
N PHE A 82 -2.85 -7.44 -1.77
CA PHE A 82 -4.13 -7.89 -2.30
C PHE A 82 -4.42 -9.31 -1.82
N SER A 83 -5.10 -9.46 -0.67
CA SER A 83 -5.26 -10.78 -0.05
C SER A 83 -6.61 -11.03 0.62
N ALA A 84 -6.98 -12.31 0.72
CA ALA A 84 -8.13 -12.76 1.51
C ALA A 84 -7.77 -12.99 2.99
N LYS A 85 -6.48 -12.91 3.35
CA LYS A 85 -6.04 -13.04 4.74
C LYS A 85 -6.66 -11.94 5.60
N LYS A 86 -7.20 -12.31 6.76
CA LYS A 86 -7.47 -11.36 7.83
C LYS A 86 -6.14 -10.97 8.44
N ILE A 87 -5.74 -9.72 8.27
CA ILE A 87 -4.55 -9.18 8.91
C ILE A 87 -4.80 -9.00 10.39
N SER A 88 -3.80 -9.35 11.21
CA SER A 88 -3.83 -8.97 12.63
C SER A 88 -3.52 -7.48 12.76
N PRO A 89 -3.90 -6.85 13.87
CA PRO A 89 -3.52 -5.46 14.08
C PRO A 89 -2.01 -5.25 14.23
N GLU A 90 -1.29 -6.25 14.76
CA GLU A 90 0.17 -6.27 14.85
C GLU A 90 0.80 -6.24 13.45
N GLU A 91 0.32 -7.10 12.54
CA GLU A 91 0.77 -7.13 11.14
C GLU A 91 0.49 -5.80 10.41
N ALA A 92 -0.68 -5.21 10.65
CA ALA A 92 -1.02 -3.91 10.09
C ALA A 92 -0.03 -2.83 10.57
N GLN A 93 0.30 -2.83 11.86
CA GLN A 93 1.24 -1.88 12.44
C GLN A 93 2.67 -2.09 11.90
N GLU A 94 3.14 -3.34 11.88
CA GLU A 94 4.50 -3.71 11.48
C GLU A 94 4.78 -3.40 10.01
N HIS A 95 3.81 -3.64 9.12
CA HIS A 95 4.04 -3.54 7.68
C HIS A 95 3.46 -2.28 7.03
N SER A 96 2.67 -1.46 7.74
CA SER A 96 2.05 -0.22 7.21
C SER A 96 3.02 0.67 6.41
N LEU A 97 4.23 0.89 6.92
CA LEU A 97 5.21 1.77 6.28
C LEU A 97 5.80 1.21 4.97
N ASN A 98 5.74 -0.11 4.79
CA ASN A 98 6.37 -0.82 3.68
C ASN A 98 5.43 -1.05 2.49
N ILE A 99 4.13 -0.83 2.67
CA ILE A 99 3.10 -1.01 1.64
C ILE A 99 2.56 0.34 1.15
N GLU A 100 1.88 0.33 0.02
CA GLU A 100 1.18 1.51 -0.52
C GLU A 100 -0.31 1.52 -0.22
N ASP A 101 -0.91 0.35 -0.04
CA ASP A 101 -2.29 0.15 0.39
C ASP A 101 -2.54 -1.34 0.68
N PHE A 102 -3.74 -1.65 1.19
CA PHE A 102 -4.23 -3.01 1.39
C PHE A 102 -5.65 -3.16 0.83
N VAL A 103 -5.83 -4.16 -0.04
CA VAL A 103 -7.15 -4.50 -0.61
C VAL A 103 -7.52 -5.93 -0.21
N SER A 104 -8.61 -6.07 0.55
CA SER A 104 -9.14 -7.39 0.93
C SER A 104 -9.90 -8.05 -0.22
N LYS A 105 -9.64 -9.33 -0.46
CA LYS A 105 -10.48 -10.20 -1.30
C LYS A 105 -11.70 -10.70 -0.49
N PRO A 106 -12.88 -10.89 -1.11
CA PRO A 106 -13.22 -10.52 -2.48
C PRO A 106 -13.43 -9.00 -2.61
N VAL A 107 -13.02 -8.44 -3.75
CA VAL A 107 -13.19 -7.02 -4.07
C VAL A 107 -13.87 -6.84 -5.42
N ASN A 108 -14.62 -5.76 -5.59
CA ASN A 108 -15.09 -5.37 -6.91
C ASN A 108 -13.89 -4.93 -7.79
N PRO A 109 -13.76 -5.41 -9.04
CA PRO A 109 -12.71 -4.96 -9.95
C PRO A 109 -12.55 -3.44 -10.08
N ALA A 110 -13.65 -2.68 -10.01
CA ALA A 110 -13.59 -1.21 -10.05
C ALA A 110 -12.82 -0.65 -8.85
N GLN A 111 -13.11 -1.14 -7.64
CA GLN A 111 -12.45 -0.68 -6.42
C GLN A 111 -10.95 -1.03 -6.39
N LEU A 112 -10.56 -2.19 -6.94
CA LEU A 112 -9.14 -2.53 -7.10
C LEU A 112 -8.44 -1.55 -8.05
N LEU A 113 -9.07 -1.26 -9.20
CA LEU A 113 -8.53 -0.31 -10.18
C LEU A 113 -8.42 1.11 -9.60
N ASP A 114 -9.43 1.55 -8.84
CA ASP A 114 -9.41 2.85 -8.17
C ASP A 114 -8.26 2.94 -7.17
N THR A 115 -7.99 1.84 -6.46
CA THR A 115 -6.85 1.76 -5.52
C THR A 115 -5.51 1.79 -6.24
N ILE A 116 -5.37 1.02 -7.33
CA ILE A 116 -4.17 1.05 -8.18
C ILE A 116 -3.91 2.46 -8.72
N ASN A 117 -4.94 3.12 -9.25
CA ASN A 117 -4.83 4.48 -9.77
C ASN A 117 -4.46 5.48 -8.68
N ARG A 118 -5.07 5.38 -7.49
CA ARG A 118 -4.71 6.22 -6.33
C ARG A 118 -3.24 6.08 -5.95
N VAL A 119 -2.69 4.86 -5.94
CA VAL A 119 -1.27 4.62 -5.68
C VAL A 119 -0.40 5.32 -6.72
N PHE A 120 -0.73 5.19 -8.01
CA PHE A 120 0.02 5.88 -9.07
C PHE A 120 -0.09 7.40 -9.00
N GLU A 121 -1.29 7.94 -8.76
CA GLU A 121 -1.52 9.38 -8.58
C GLU A 121 -0.72 9.92 -7.41
N ARG A 122 -0.76 9.26 -6.24
CA ARG A 122 0.01 9.66 -5.07
C ARG A 122 1.51 9.71 -5.36
N ARG A 123 2.05 8.73 -6.08
CA ARG A 123 3.48 8.73 -6.44
C ARG A 123 3.83 9.85 -7.41
N ARG A 124 2.94 10.18 -8.36
CA ARG A 124 3.11 11.33 -9.25
C ARG A 124 3.08 12.63 -8.45
N ASP A 125 2.12 12.78 -7.55
CA ASP A 125 1.99 13.96 -6.68
C ASP A 125 3.24 14.17 -5.83
N VAL A 126 3.70 13.13 -5.13
CA VAL A 126 4.92 13.20 -4.30
C VAL A 126 6.13 13.58 -5.15
N SER A 127 6.24 13.04 -6.36
CA SER A 127 7.34 13.38 -7.28
C SER A 127 7.26 14.84 -7.75
N LEU A 128 6.05 15.33 -8.05
CA LEU A 128 5.81 16.72 -8.47
C LEU A 128 6.06 17.70 -7.32
N GLU A 129 5.53 17.40 -6.13
CA GLU A 129 5.75 18.17 -4.90
C GLU A 129 7.24 18.26 -4.58
N ALA A 130 8.00 17.17 -4.75
CA ALA A 130 9.44 17.17 -4.56
C ALA A 130 10.18 18.11 -5.52
N VAL A 131 9.77 18.14 -6.79
CA VAL A 131 10.33 19.06 -7.79
C VAL A 131 9.97 20.51 -7.47
N ILE A 132 8.68 20.80 -7.24
CA ILE A 132 8.20 22.14 -6.92
C ILE A 132 8.89 22.68 -5.67
N ALA A 133 9.02 21.86 -4.64
CA ALA A 133 9.60 22.28 -3.39
C ALA A 133 11.10 22.57 -3.51
N LYS A 134 11.83 21.76 -4.29
CA LYS A 134 13.22 22.05 -4.64
C LYS A 134 13.35 23.39 -5.37
N ASP A 135 12.47 23.65 -6.34
CA ASP A 135 12.50 24.89 -7.12
C ASP A 135 12.08 26.12 -6.30
N ALA A 136 11.21 25.94 -5.30
CA ALA A 136 10.78 26.97 -4.36
C ALA A 136 11.76 27.21 -3.20
N GLY A 137 12.87 26.46 -3.12
CA GLY A 137 13.85 26.57 -2.03
C GLY A 137 13.36 26.06 -0.67
N LEU A 138 12.34 25.20 -0.66
CA LEU A 138 11.90 24.50 0.55
C LEU A 138 12.96 23.51 1.02
N GLU A 139 13.13 23.41 2.33
CA GLU A 139 14.06 22.46 2.95
C GLU A 139 13.70 21.02 2.56
N PRO A 140 14.62 20.23 1.97
CA PRO A 140 14.35 18.87 1.49
C PRO A 140 13.72 17.96 2.55
N ALA A 141 14.14 18.11 3.81
CA ALA A 141 13.61 17.34 4.94
C ALA A 141 12.11 17.60 5.19
N LEU A 142 11.62 18.83 4.95
CA LEU A 142 10.21 19.16 5.13
C LEU A 142 9.33 18.53 4.05
N VAL A 143 9.87 18.43 2.84
CA VAL A 143 9.22 17.81 1.68
C VAL A 143 9.10 16.30 1.83
N GLU A 144 10.18 15.68 2.30
CA GLU A 144 10.21 14.26 2.63
C GLU A 144 9.24 13.95 3.78
N GLU A 145 9.21 14.79 4.82
CA GLU A 145 8.26 14.67 5.93
C GLU A 145 6.80 14.78 5.43
N TYR A 146 6.49 15.78 4.61
CA TYR A 146 5.16 15.98 4.02
C TYR A 146 4.69 14.75 3.23
N SER A 147 5.54 14.29 2.31
CA SER A 147 5.27 13.14 1.44
C SER A 147 5.03 11.87 2.25
N ARG A 148 5.84 11.65 3.28
CA ARG A 148 5.73 10.52 4.20
C ARG A 148 4.42 10.56 4.98
N LEU A 149 4.04 11.72 5.54
CA LEU A 149 2.80 11.87 6.30
C LEU A 149 1.56 11.64 5.44
N ARG A 150 1.52 12.22 4.23
CA ARG A 150 0.40 12.04 3.30
C ARG A 150 0.21 10.56 2.94
N LYS A 151 1.31 9.85 2.64
CA LYS A 151 1.28 8.39 2.41
C LYS A 151 0.79 7.64 3.66
N SER A 152 1.38 7.93 4.82
CA SER A 152 1.09 7.29 6.10
C SER A 152 -0.41 7.34 6.45
N ILE A 153 -1.02 8.52 6.37
CA ILE A 153 -2.45 8.74 6.66
C ILE A 153 -3.35 7.88 5.77
N GLU A 154 -3.09 7.85 4.46
CA GLU A 154 -3.92 7.10 3.51
C GLU A 154 -3.80 5.58 3.69
N VAL A 155 -2.59 5.08 3.94
CA VAL A 155 -2.35 3.65 4.19
C VAL A 155 -3.01 3.22 5.48
N ASP A 156 -2.78 3.96 6.57
CA ASP A 156 -3.33 3.64 7.88
C ASP A 156 -4.85 3.71 7.89
N ALA A 157 -5.44 4.71 7.22
CA ALA A 157 -6.90 4.79 7.08
C ALA A 157 -7.47 3.56 6.35
N SER A 158 -6.76 3.06 5.34
CA SER A 158 -7.18 1.88 4.58
C SER A 158 -7.06 0.61 5.42
N LEU A 159 -5.95 0.44 6.15
CA LEU A 159 -5.77 -0.65 7.12
C LEU A 159 -6.80 -0.61 8.23
N LEU A 160 -7.08 0.57 8.80
CA LEU A 160 -8.12 0.78 9.81
C LEU A 160 -9.49 0.34 9.28
N ALA A 161 -9.82 0.69 8.03
CA ALA A 161 -11.06 0.29 7.41
C ALA A 161 -11.13 -1.23 7.20
N VAL A 162 -10.01 -1.89 6.89
CA VAL A 162 -9.90 -3.36 6.78
C VAL A 162 -10.12 -4.01 8.15
N LEU A 163 -9.39 -3.56 9.17
CA LEU A 163 -9.49 -4.06 10.55
C LEU A 163 -10.93 -3.92 11.09
N LYS A 164 -11.55 -2.75 10.91
CA LYS A 164 -12.94 -2.51 11.33
C LYS A 164 -13.96 -3.44 10.65
N ARG A 165 -13.69 -3.90 9.43
CA ARG A 165 -14.54 -4.86 8.72
C ARG A 165 -14.28 -6.30 9.15
N SER A 166 -13.05 -6.66 9.48
CA SER A 166 -12.66 -8.02 9.87
C SER A 166 -12.98 -8.33 11.33
N SER A 167 -12.81 -7.35 12.21
CA SER A 167 -13.24 -7.41 13.61
C SER A 167 -14.75 -7.42 13.65
N ALA A 168 -15.35 -8.20 14.54
CA ALA A 168 -16.81 -8.37 14.64
C ALA A 168 -17.58 -7.09 15.08
N ILE A 169 -16.95 -5.92 14.95
CA ILE A 169 -17.44 -4.57 15.31
C ILE A 169 -18.79 -4.27 14.65
N ASN A 170 -19.07 -4.83 13.48
CA ASN A 170 -20.32 -4.63 12.76
C ASN A 170 -21.33 -5.79 12.91
N ARG A 171 -21.07 -6.78 13.78
CA ARG A 171 -21.99 -7.90 14.04
C ARG A 171 -22.69 -7.70 15.38
N PRO A 172 -24.04 -7.55 15.40
CA PRO A 172 -24.79 -7.42 16.64
C PRO A 172 -24.58 -8.65 17.54
N GLY A 173 -24.14 -8.44 18.78
CA GLY A 173 -24.02 -9.49 19.80
C GLY A 173 -22.68 -10.25 19.84
N SER A 174 -21.68 -9.84 19.07
CA SER A 174 -20.31 -10.38 19.19
C SER A 174 -19.39 -9.42 19.93
N GLU A 175 -18.68 -9.94 20.94
CA GLU A 175 -17.61 -9.20 21.61
C GLU A 175 -16.44 -9.04 20.64
N VAL A 176 -15.96 -7.80 20.55
CA VAL A 176 -14.73 -7.48 19.83
C VAL A 176 -13.57 -7.81 20.76
N PRO A 177 -12.56 -8.57 20.34
CA PRO A 177 -11.39 -8.84 21.16
C PRO A 177 -10.75 -7.54 21.66
N ALA A 178 -10.30 -7.52 22.92
CA ALA A 178 -9.68 -6.32 23.51
C ALA A 178 -8.44 -5.85 22.71
N GLU A 179 -7.68 -6.79 22.18
CA GLU A 179 -6.51 -6.55 21.34
C GLU A 179 -6.87 -5.82 20.04
N ASP A 180 -7.96 -6.21 19.38
CA ASP A 180 -8.48 -5.55 18.18
C ASP A 180 -8.88 -4.09 18.49
N LEU A 181 -9.57 -3.87 19.62
CA LEU A 181 -9.99 -2.54 20.06
C LEU A 181 -8.79 -1.63 20.35
N GLU A 182 -7.80 -2.15 21.07
CA GLU A 182 -6.60 -1.39 21.43
C GLU A 182 -5.82 -0.98 20.18
N ALA A 183 -5.64 -1.89 19.23
CA ALA A 183 -4.87 -1.58 18.05
C ALA A 183 -5.62 -0.66 17.06
N ILE A 184 -6.95 -0.78 16.96
CA ILE A 184 -7.79 0.20 16.25
C ILE A 184 -7.60 1.59 16.87
N SER A 185 -7.66 1.70 18.21
CA SER A 185 -7.44 2.97 18.91
C SER A 185 -6.06 3.55 18.62
N ARG A 186 -5.00 2.73 18.68
CA ARG A 186 -3.62 3.18 18.38
C ARG A 186 -3.48 3.68 16.94
N LEU A 187 -4.10 3.00 15.97
CA LEU A 187 -4.05 3.42 14.57
C LEU A 187 -4.84 4.72 14.35
N GLU A 188 -5.98 4.89 15.01
CA GLU A 188 -6.74 6.15 15.01
C GLU A 188 -5.95 7.31 15.60
N GLU A 189 -5.29 7.10 16.75
CA GLU A 189 -4.43 8.09 17.39
C GLU A 189 -3.25 8.48 16.49
N LYS A 190 -2.62 7.50 15.83
CA LYS A 190 -1.54 7.73 14.88
C LYS A 190 -2.00 8.56 13.68
N ILE A 191 -3.13 8.22 13.07
CA ILE A 191 -3.72 8.99 11.96
C ILE A 191 -3.98 10.43 12.40
N GLN A 192 -4.59 10.63 13.56
CA GLN A 192 -4.89 11.96 14.09
C GLN A 192 -3.61 12.79 14.32
N ALA A 193 -2.56 12.17 14.85
CA ALA A 193 -1.26 12.83 15.04
C ALA A 193 -0.61 13.21 13.71
N ASP A 194 -0.61 12.29 12.72
CA ASP A 194 -0.06 12.54 11.39
C ASP A 194 -0.83 13.65 10.66
N GLU A 195 -2.17 13.68 10.77
CA GLU A 195 -3.01 14.75 10.21
C GLU A 195 -2.75 16.12 10.84
N LEU A 196 -2.56 16.16 12.16
CA LEU A 196 -2.23 17.40 12.86
C LEU A 196 -0.88 17.93 12.38
N ARG A 197 0.13 17.06 12.27
CA ARG A 197 1.44 17.43 11.75
C ARG A 197 1.40 17.91 10.31
N LEU A 198 0.61 17.25 9.46
CA LEU A 198 0.41 17.66 8.07
C LEU A 198 -0.21 19.06 7.98
N LYS A 199 -1.17 19.39 8.84
CA LYS A 199 -1.78 20.73 8.93
C LYS A 199 -0.75 21.80 9.33
N GLU A 200 0.15 21.50 10.26
CA GLU A 200 1.23 22.42 10.65
C GLU A 200 2.18 22.72 9.47
N ILE A 201 2.59 21.68 8.74
CA ILE A 201 3.46 21.81 7.58
C ILE A 201 2.78 22.66 6.50
N ASN A 202 1.51 22.38 6.18
CA ASN A 202 0.71 23.18 5.26
C ASN A 202 0.65 24.66 5.68
N GLY A 203 0.43 24.92 6.97
CA GLY A 203 0.40 26.29 7.50
C GLY A 203 1.76 27.01 7.45
N ARG A 204 2.88 26.29 7.38
CA ARG A 204 4.21 26.88 7.16
C ARG A 204 4.45 27.19 5.68
N ILE A 205 4.04 26.28 4.80
CA ILE A 205 4.15 26.47 3.34
C ILE A 205 3.36 27.71 2.91
N SER A 206 2.11 27.86 3.36
CA SER A 206 1.25 29.01 3.01
C SER A 206 1.70 30.37 3.58
N ARG A 207 2.60 30.39 4.56
CA ARG A 207 3.17 31.64 5.14
C ARG A 207 4.52 32.01 4.53
N GLY A 208 5.15 31.11 3.79
CA GLY A 208 6.45 31.32 3.12
C GLY A 208 6.35 31.70 1.64
N THR A 209 5.17 31.59 1.04
CA THR A 209 4.80 32.07 -0.30
C THR A 209 4.08 33.41 -0.23
#